data_AF-A0A5E4EXQ5-F1
#
_entry.id   AF-A0A5E4EXQ5-F1
#
_cell.length_a   1.000
_cell.length_b   1.000
_cell.length_c   1.000
_cell.angle_alpha   90.00
_cell.angle_beta   90.00
_cell.angle_gamma   90.00
#
_symmetry.space_group_name_H-M   'P 1'
#
loop_
_entity.id
_entity.type
_entity.pdbx_description
1 polymer ?
#
loop_
_entity_poly.entity_id
_entity_poly.type
_entity_poly.pdbx_seq_one_letter_code
_entity_poly.pdbx_strand_id
1 'polypeptide(L)'
;MLAWKMKAEKQGYFTLEEWRTGFKAIRVSNKYALKKALPELEKEVRRPTNFVDFYSYSFRYCLTEEKQKSIDIDSICELLNIVLRSQYQAQVDLFVQYLKTQNDYKVINMDQWMGFYRFCEEISFPDLSNYDPELAWPLILDNFVEWLREKQTQS
;
A
#
# COMPACT_ATOMS: atom_id res chain seq x y z
N MET A 1 -0.67 6.21 8.79
CA MET A 1 -1.31 5.69 10.03
C MET A 1 -2.17 6.74 10.73
N LEU A 2 -1.62 7.89 11.15
CA LEU A 2 -2.43 8.91 11.84
C LEU A 2 -3.57 9.45 10.95
N ALA A 3 -3.27 9.77 9.69
CA ALA A 3 -4.27 10.23 8.72
C ALA A 3 -5.44 9.25 8.57
N TRP A 4 -5.12 7.95 8.47
CA TRP A 4 -6.12 6.88 8.46
C TRP A 4 -7.00 6.86 9.71
N LYS A 5 -6.40 6.97 10.90
CA LYS A 5 -7.16 7.00 12.16
C LYS A 5 -8.07 8.22 12.30
N MET A 6 -7.63 9.35 11.76
CA MET A 6 -8.41 10.60 11.69
C MET A 6 -9.46 10.57 10.57
N LYS A 7 -9.41 9.56 9.68
CA LYS A 7 -10.19 9.48 8.45
C LYS A 7 -10.01 10.73 7.57
N ALA A 8 -8.78 11.21 7.46
CA ALA A 8 -8.51 12.43 6.69
C ALA A 8 -8.79 12.26 5.21
N GLU A 9 -9.55 13.18 4.64
CA GLU A 9 -9.93 13.16 3.23
C GLU A 9 -8.82 13.69 2.32
N LYS A 10 -8.06 14.69 2.76
CA LYS A 10 -7.08 15.39 1.92
C LYS A 10 -5.67 15.40 2.50
N GLN A 11 -4.69 15.09 1.65
CA GLN A 11 -3.28 15.21 2.02
C GLN A 11 -2.87 16.63 2.41
N GLY A 12 -2.07 16.72 3.47
CA GLY A 12 -1.51 17.98 3.97
C GLY A 12 -2.47 18.79 4.85
N TYR A 13 -3.72 18.34 5.04
CA TYR A 13 -4.73 19.05 5.82
C TYR A 13 -5.48 18.10 6.75
N PHE A 14 -5.90 18.61 7.90
CA PHE A 14 -6.91 17.97 8.74
C PHE A 14 -7.99 19.02 9.00
N THR A 15 -9.25 18.64 8.79
CA THR A 15 -10.37 19.46 9.26
C THR A 15 -10.45 19.40 10.80
N LEU A 16 -11.12 20.39 11.40
CA LEU A 16 -11.31 20.39 12.85
C LEU A 16 -12.09 19.16 13.33
N GLU A 17 -13.04 18.66 12.53
CA GLU A 17 -13.87 17.52 12.88
C GLU A 17 -13.11 16.19 12.74
N GLU A 18 -12.29 16.02 11.69
CA GLU A 18 -11.36 14.89 11.56
C GLU A 18 -10.41 14.83 12.77
N TRP A 19 -9.84 15.99 13.13
CA TRP A 19 -8.93 16.10 14.26
C TRP A 19 -9.60 15.74 15.59
N ARG A 20 -10.78 16.31 15.87
CA ARG A 20 -11.56 16.01 17.09
C ARG A 20 -11.96 14.56 17.17
N THR A 21 -12.47 14.01 16.08
CA THR A 21 -12.95 12.62 16.00
C THR A 21 -11.81 11.65 16.22
N GLY A 22 -10.68 11.85 15.55
CA GLY A 22 -9.56 10.94 15.72
C GLY A 22 -8.90 11.08 17.09
N PHE A 23 -8.72 12.29 17.66
CA PHE A 23 -8.20 12.45 19.02
C PHE A 23 -9.07 11.72 20.07
N LYS A 24 -10.39 11.79 19.92
CA LYS A 24 -11.33 11.01 20.74
C LYS A 24 -11.15 9.51 20.54
N ALA A 25 -10.96 9.06 19.30
CA ALA A 25 -10.76 7.65 18.96
C ALA A 25 -9.45 7.06 19.52
N ILE A 26 -8.37 7.85 19.59
CA ILE A 26 -7.09 7.43 20.22
C ILE A 26 -7.02 7.76 21.71
N ARG A 27 -8.07 8.36 22.29
CA ARG A 27 -8.16 8.77 23.71
C ARG A 27 -7.03 9.69 24.15
N VAL A 28 -6.66 10.65 23.31
CA VAL A 28 -5.59 11.61 23.58
C VAL A 28 -6.13 13.04 23.65
N SER A 29 -5.60 13.84 24.57
CA SER A 29 -6.02 15.23 24.81
C SER A 29 -4.94 16.26 24.48
N ASN A 30 -3.70 15.83 24.22
CA ASN A 30 -2.58 16.71 23.92
C ASN A 30 -1.50 16.00 23.08
N LYS A 31 -0.53 16.78 22.58
CA LYS A 31 0.57 16.29 21.72
C LYS A 31 1.43 15.22 22.39
N TYR A 32 1.66 15.28 23.70
CA TYR A 32 2.47 14.30 24.41
C TYR A 32 1.75 12.95 24.50
N ALA A 33 0.45 12.97 24.83
CA ALA A 33 -0.40 11.79 24.82
C ALA A 33 -0.49 11.18 23.41
N LEU A 34 -0.59 12.01 22.36
CA LEU A 34 -0.56 11.54 20.98
C LEU A 34 0.73 10.80 20.64
N LYS A 35 1.90 11.36 20.97
CA LYS A 35 3.19 10.69 20.74
C LYS A 35 3.26 9.31 21.41
N LYS A 36 2.75 9.21 22.65
CA LYS A 36 2.69 7.94 23.39
C LYS A 36 1.71 6.93 22.79
N ALA A 37 0.68 7.38 22.08
CA ALA A 37 -0.30 6.51 21.43
C ALA A 37 0.16 5.96 20.07
N LEU A 38 1.20 6.54 19.44
CA LEU A 38 1.67 6.12 18.12
C LEU A 38 2.08 4.63 18.04
N PRO A 39 2.83 4.07 19.00
CA PRO A 39 3.19 2.65 18.95
C PRO A 39 1.97 1.73 19.02
N GLU A 40 0.95 2.10 19.81
CA GLU A 40 -0.29 1.32 19.89
C GLU A 40 -1.13 1.46 18.61
N LEU A 41 -1.13 2.64 17.98
CA LEU A 41 -1.76 2.83 16.67
C LEU A 41 -1.07 1.99 15.59
N GLU A 42 0.26 1.88 15.61
CA GLU A 42 1.01 1.04 14.69
C GLU A 42 0.64 -0.45 14.86
N LYS A 43 0.52 -0.93 16.11
CA LYS A 43 0.01 -2.27 16.40
C LYS A 43 -1.44 -2.46 15.94
N GLU A 44 -2.28 -1.45 16.09
CA GLU A 44 -3.68 -1.49 15.63
C GLU A 44 -3.75 -1.64 14.11
N VAL A 45 -2.98 -0.85 13.37
CA VAL A 45 -2.92 -0.88 11.91
C VAL A 45 -2.42 -2.23 11.40
N ARG A 46 -1.47 -2.86 12.09
CA ARG A 46 -0.92 -4.17 11.71
C ARG A 46 -1.88 -5.36 11.86
N ARG A 47 -3.06 -5.18 12.44
CA ARG A 47 -4.05 -6.27 12.50
C ARG A 47 -4.60 -6.53 11.09
N PRO A 48 -4.73 -7.78 10.64
CA PRO A 48 -5.05 -8.10 9.24
C PRO A 48 -6.24 -7.30 8.66
N THR A 49 -7.38 -7.28 9.37
CA THR A 49 -8.58 -6.56 8.92
C THR A 49 -8.37 -5.04 8.82
N ASN A 50 -7.57 -4.47 9.74
CA ASN A 50 -7.27 -3.04 9.74
C ASN A 50 -6.22 -2.70 8.69
N PHE A 51 -5.29 -3.60 8.43
CA PHE A 51 -4.23 -3.38 7.46
C PHE A 51 -4.80 -3.30 6.05
N VAL A 52 -5.74 -4.18 5.69
CA VAL A 52 -6.46 -4.11 4.39
C VAL A 52 -7.14 -2.75 4.20
N ASP A 53 -7.88 -2.28 5.22
CA ASP A 53 -8.54 -0.97 5.17
C ASP A 53 -7.53 0.18 5.11
N PHE A 54 -6.46 0.11 5.90
CA PHE A 54 -5.37 1.09 5.90
C PHE A 54 -4.65 1.17 4.55
N TYR A 55 -4.36 0.02 3.93
CA TYR A 55 -3.69 -0.08 2.65
C TYR A 55 -4.58 0.43 1.51
N SER A 56 -5.88 0.12 1.53
CA SER A 56 -6.83 0.72 0.59
C SER A 56 -6.96 2.24 0.80
N TYR A 57 -6.99 2.69 2.06
CA TYR A 57 -7.02 4.12 2.39
C TYR A 57 -5.77 4.85 1.92
N SER A 58 -4.58 4.27 2.04
CA SER A 58 -3.34 4.96 1.65
C SER A 58 -3.32 5.32 0.17
N PHE A 59 -3.87 4.46 -0.68
CA PHE A 59 -4.06 4.78 -2.11
C PHE A 59 -5.07 5.91 -2.29
N ARG A 60 -6.27 5.81 -1.70
CA ARG A 60 -7.29 6.88 -1.81
C ARG A 60 -6.76 8.22 -1.33
N TYR A 61 -6.00 8.22 -0.24
CA TYR A 61 -5.42 9.42 0.34
C TYR A 61 -4.42 10.11 -0.59
N CYS A 62 -3.79 9.38 -1.51
CA CYS A 62 -2.90 9.93 -2.53
C CYS A 62 -3.63 10.45 -3.79
N LEU A 63 -4.94 10.23 -3.92
CA LEU A 63 -5.73 10.81 -5.00
C LEU A 63 -6.04 12.27 -4.66
N THR A 64 -5.41 13.22 -5.36
CA THR A 64 -5.48 14.64 -5.03
C THR A 64 -6.54 15.39 -5.86
N GLU A 65 -7.03 14.79 -6.94
CA GLU A 65 -8.05 15.37 -7.82
C GLU A 65 -9.34 14.53 -7.83
N GLU A 66 -10.51 15.18 -7.88
CA GLU A 66 -11.83 14.51 -7.76
C GLU A 66 -12.09 13.40 -8.79
N LYS A 67 -11.49 13.48 -9.98
CA LYS A 67 -11.66 12.49 -11.06
C LYS A 67 -10.48 11.53 -11.21
N GLN A 68 -9.42 11.70 -10.40
CA GLN A 68 -8.26 10.83 -10.45
C GLN A 68 -8.62 9.45 -9.91
N LYS A 69 -8.33 8.42 -10.69
CA LYS A 69 -8.58 7.01 -10.32
C LYS A 69 -7.31 6.17 -10.28
N SER A 70 -6.17 6.80 -10.51
CA SER A 70 -4.87 6.16 -10.65
C SER A 70 -3.75 7.11 -10.21
N ILE A 71 -2.66 6.53 -9.71
CA ILE A 71 -1.47 7.25 -9.24
C ILE A 71 -0.31 6.91 -10.16
N ASP A 72 0.58 7.86 -10.43
CA ASP A 72 1.78 7.62 -11.23
C ASP A 72 2.74 6.61 -10.57
N ILE A 73 3.61 6.02 -11.38
CA ILE A 73 4.52 4.95 -10.94
C ILE A 73 5.48 5.42 -9.84
N ASP A 74 6.03 6.63 -9.93
CA ASP A 74 6.99 7.13 -8.95
C ASP A 74 6.35 7.28 -7.58
N SER A 75 5.18 7.92 -7.53
CA SER A 75 4.38 8.05 -6.31
C SER A 75 3.95 6.69 -5.73
N ILE A 76 3.60 5.71 -6.57
CA ILE A 76 3.27 4.35 -6.11
C ILE A 76 4.48 3.66 -5.50
N CYS A 77 5.66 3.78 -6.11
CA CYS A 77 6.87 3.18 -5.57
C CYS A 77 7.17 3.70 -4.15
N GLU A 78 7.06 5.01 -3.94
CA GLU A 78 7.24 5.62 -2.62
C GLU A 78 6.16 5.15 -1.64
N LEU A 79 4.91 5.07 -2.09
CA LEU A 79 3.81 4.62 -1.24
C LEU A 79 4.00 3.16 -0.80
N LEU A 80 4.39 2.25 -1.70
CA LEU A 80 4.73 0.85 -1.37
C LEU A 80 5.83 0.77 -0.32
N ASN A 81 6.88 1.58 -0.48
CA ASN A 81 7.99 1.65 0.46
C ASN A 81 7.53 2.06 1.87
N ILE A 82 6.59 3.00 1.95
CA ILE A 82 6.05 3.50 3.22
C ILE A 82 5.13 2.48 3.90
N VAL A 83 4.23 1.85 3.15
CA VAL A 83 3.12 1.10 3.76
C VAL A 83 3.38 -0.41 3.87
N LEU A 84 4.16 -0.99 2.96
CA LEU A 84 4.22 -2.44 2.79
C LEU A 84 5.63 -3.04 2.98
N ARG A 85 6.68 -2.26 2.68
CA ARG A 85 8.08 -2.74 2.69
C ARG A 85 8.54 -3.33 4.02
N SER A 86 8.05 -2.82 5.15
CA SER A 86 8.42 -3.37 6.46
C SER A 86 7.99 -4.83 6.68
N GLN A 87 6.97 -5.29 5.96
CA GLN A 87 6.45 -6.67 6.06
C GLN A 87 6.90 -7.53 4.87
N TYR A 88 6.93 -6.95 3.66
CA TYR A 88 7.19 -7.67 2.41
C TYR A 88 8.36 -7.07 1.65
N GLN A 89 9.50 -6.90 2.34
CA GLN A 89 10.64 -6.15 1.80
C GLN A 89 11.10 -6.66 0.42
N ALA A 90 11.29 -7.96 0.27
CA ALA A 90 11.81 -8.55 -0.96
C ALA A 90 10.83 -8.40 -2.13
N GLN A 91 9.54 -8.67 -1.89
CA GLN A 91 8.48 -8.49 -2.88
C GLN A 91 8.37 -7.03 -3.31
N VAL A 92 8.36 -6.10 -2.36
CA VAL A 92 8.26 -4.65 -2.64
C VAL A 92 9.48 -4.17 -3.42
N ASP A 93 10.70 -4.51 -2.99
CA ASP A 93 11.92 -4.07 -3.67
C ASP A 93 11.95 -4.55 -5.14
N LEU A 94 11.53 -5.79 -5.40
CA LEU A 94 11.47 -6.34 -6.76
C LEU A 94 10.33 -5.77 -7.60
N PHE A 95 9.15 -5.58 -7.02
CA PHE A 95 8.02 -4.98 -7.73
C PHE A 95 8.29 -3.51 -8.07
N VAL A 96 8.88 -2.74 -7.15
CA VAL A 96 9.35 -1.37 -7.42
C VAL A 96 10.38 -1.36 -8.55
N GLN A 97 11.31 -2.33 -8.56
CA GLN A 97 12.28 -2.44 -9.65
C GLN A 97 11.59 -2.75 -10.98
N TYR A 98 10.63 -3.68 -11.00
CA TYR A 98 9.84 -4.01 -12.19
C TYR A 98 9.10 -2.76 -12.70
N LEU A 99 8.34 -2.08 -11.84
CA LEU A 99 7.56 -0.89 -12.18
C LEU A 99 8.42 0.22 -12.81
N LYS A 100 9.65 0.39 -12.34
CA LYS A 100 10.62 1.38 -12.87
C LYS A 100 11.28 0.96 -14.18
N THR A 101 11.29 -0.33 -14.51
CA THR A 101 11.97 -0.87 -15.70
C THR A 101 11.00 -1.06 -16.87
N GLN A 102 9.76 -1.48 -16.57
CA GLN A 102 8.71 -1.66 -17.57
C GLN A 102 8.26 -0.32 -18.18
N ASN A 103 7.72 -0.35 -19.41
CA ASN A 103 7.26 0.86 -20.11
C ASN A 103 5.76 0.90 -20.41
N ASP A 104 5.06 -0.21 -20.20
CA ASP A 104 3.65 -0.43 -20.58
C ASP A 104 2.67 0.32 -19.66
N TYR A 105 3.03 0.51 -18.40
CA TYR A 105 2.22 1.16 -17.38
C TYR A 105 2.86 2.48 -16.96
N LYS A 106 2.04 3.55 -16.98
CA LYS A 106 2.42 4.88 -16.46
C LYS A 106 1.72 5.24 -15.15
N VAL A 107 0.67 4.50 -14.81
CA VAL A 107 -0.14 4.70 -13.62
C VAL A 107 -0.64 3.36 -13.07
N ILE A 108 -0.98 3.33 -11.79
CA ILE A 108 -1.57 2.19 -11.09
C ILE A 108 -2.93 2.60 -10.56
N ASN A 109 -3.94 1.75 -10.76
CA ASN A 109 -5.29 1.93 -10.22
C ASN A 109 -5.49 1.16 -8.90
N MET A 110 -6.66 1.33 -8.26
CA MET A 110 -6.98 0.67 -7.00
C MET A 110 -6.96 -0.86 -7.09
N ASP A 111 -7.42 -1.44 -8.19
CA ASP A 111 -7.49 -2.89 -8.38
C ASP A 111 -6.08 -3.51 -8.42
N GLN A 112 -5.18 -2.92 -9.20
CA GLN A 112 -3.77 -3.31 -9.28
C GLN A 112 -3.05 -3.14 -7.93
N TRP A 113 -3.32 -2.02 -7.23
CA TRP A 113 -2.78 -1.75 -5.90
C TRP A 113 -3.17 -2.82 -4.88
N MET A 114 -4.47 -3.13 -4.79
CA MET A 114 -4.99 -4.17 -3.90
C MET A 114 -4.55 -5.57 -4.33
N GLY A 115 -4.45 -5.81 -5.64
CA GLY A 115 -3.94 -7.05 -6.20
C GLY A 115 -2.51 -7.33 -5.75
N PHE A 116 -1.64 -6.31 -5.69
CA PHE A 116 -0.28 -6.51 -5.20
C PHE A 116 -0.21 -6.87 -3.70
N TYR A 117 -1.11 -6.33 -2.89
CA TYR A 117 -1.20 -6.74 -1.48
C TYR A 117 -1.67 -8.20 -1.36
N ARG A 118 -2.71 -8.58 -2.10
CA ARG A 118 -3.18 -9.98 -2.17
C ARG A 118 -2.06 -10.91 -2.64
N PHE A 119 -1.27 -10.49 -3.63
CA PHE A 119 -0.10 -11.23 -4.09
C PHE A 119 0.92 -11.45 -2.96
N CYS A 120 1.21 -10.42 -2.16
CA CYS A 120 2.12 -10.53 -1.03
C CYS A 120 1.63 -11.50 0.07
N GLU A 121 0.31 -11.59 0.26
CA GLU A 121 -0.29 -12.49 1.26
C GLU A 121 -0.42 -13.94 0.77
N GLU A 122 -0.80 -14.13 -0.49
CA GLU A 122 -1.21 -15.44 -1.00
C GLU A 122 -0.10 -16.18 -1.77
N ILE A 123 0.86 -15.48 -2.36
CA ILE A 123 1.87 -16.09 -3.23
C ILE A 123 3.14 -16.41 -2.45
N SER A 124 3.60 -17.65 -2.60
CA SER A 124 4.86 -18.13 -2.06
C SER A 124 6.01 -17.40 -2.74
N PHE A 125 6.88 -16.80 -1.93
CA PHE A 125 7.97 -15.97 -2.42
C PHE A 125 9.30 -16.44 -1.81
N PRO A 126 10.38 -16.62 -2.59
CA PRO A 126 10.59 -16.14 -3.98
C PRO A 126 10.30 -17.17 -5.10
N ASP A 127 9.82 -18.36 -4.78
CA ASP A 127 9.69 -19.48 -5.71
C ASP A 127 8.45 -19.39 -6.62
N LEU A 128 7.40 -18.66 -6.21
CA LEU A 128 6.18 -18.42 -6.99
C LEU A 128 5.47 -19.73 -7.41
N SER A 129 5.69 -20.81 -6.65
CA SER A 129 5.24 -22.17 -7.01
C SER A 129 3.72 -22.32 -7.04
N ASN A 130 3.01 -21.51 -6.26
CA ASN A 130 1.55 -21.48 -6.21
C ASN A 130 0.94 -20.34 -7.03
N TYR A 131 1.71 -19.68 -7.90
CA TYR A 131 1.18 -18.67 -8.82
C TYR A 131 0.50 -19.33 -10.01
N ASP A 132 -0.77 -18.97 -10.22
CA ASP A 132 -1.60 -19.42 -11.34
C ASP A 132 -2.12 -18.20 -12.14
N PRO A 133 -1.69 -18.02 -13.40
CA PRO A 133 -2.14 -16.91 -14.25
C PRO A 133 -3.59 -17.06 -14.73
N GLU A 134 -4.25 -18.21 -14.54
CA GLU A 134 -5.68 -18.36 -14.86
C GLU A 134 -6.59 -17.77 -13.78
N LEU A 135 -6.04 -17.43 -12.61
CA LEU A 135 -6.76 -16.70 -11.56
C LEU A 135 -6.95 -15.22 -11.95
N ALA A 136 -7.90 -14.56 -11.31
CA ALA A 136 -8.23 -13.15 -11.55
C ALA A 136 -7.18 -12.18 -10.95
N TRP A 137 -5.92 -12.32 -11.36
CA TRP A 137 -4.86 -11.35 -11.08
C TRP A 137 -4.93 -10.18 -12.06
N PRO A 138 -4.60 -8.96 -11.63
CA PRO A 138 -4.36 -7.87 -12.56
C PRO A 138 -3.19 -8.20 -13.49
N LEU A 139 -3.33 -7.95 -14.79
CA LEU A 139 -2.33 -8.28 -15.82
C LEU A 139 -0.90 -7.79 -15.50
N ILE A 140 -0.76 -6.67 -14.79
CA ILE A 140 0.54 -6.16 -14.36
C ILE A 140 1.29 -7.12 -13.43
N LEU A 141 0.56 -7.93 -12.66
CA LEU A 141 1.14 -8.93 -11.77
C LEU A 141 1.53 -10.20 -12.53
N ASP A 142 0.78 -10.59 -13.57
CA ASP A 142 1.21 -11.65 -14.49
C ASP A 142 2.54 -11.29 -15.14
N ASN A 143 2.61 -10.08 -15.72
CA ASN A 143 3.83 -9.55 -16.34
C ASN A 143 4.99 -9.43 -15.33
N PHE A 144 4.70 -9.10 -14.08
CA PHE A 144 5.70 -9.06 -13.01
C PHE A 144 6.27 -10.44 -12.69
N VAL A 145 5.41 -11.47 -12.63
CA VAL A 145 5.83 -12.86 -12.38
C VAL A 145 6.66 -13.39 -13.54
N GLU A 146 6.28 -13.10 -14.78
CA GLU A 146 7.07 -13.44 -15.96
C GLU A 146 8.47 -12.80 -15.89
N TRP A 147 8.52 -11.49 -15.61
CA TRP A 147 9.79 -10.76 -15.43
C TRP A 147 10.67 -11.34 -14.32
N LEU A 148 10.09 -11.79 -13.20
CA LEU A 148 10.83 -12.45 -12.12
C LEU A 148 11.43 -13.78 -12.56
N ARG A 149 10.67 -14.60 -13.28
CA ARG A 149 11.11 -15.92 -13.78
C ARG A 149 12.25 -15.77 -14.79
N GLU A 150 12.18 -14.77 -15.67
CA GLU A 150 13.25 -14.46 -16.62
C GLU A 150 14.56 -14.09 -15.91
N LYS A 151 14.47 -13.26 -14.87
CA LYS A 151 15.64 -12.87 -14.05
C LYS A 151 16.30 -14.05 -13.33
N GLN A 152 15.49 -14.97 -12.79
CA GLN A 152 16.01 -16.16 -12.11
C GLN A 152 16.70 -17.11 -13.08
N THR A 153 16.27 -17.15 -14.35
CA THR A 153 16.90 -18.00 -15.39
C THR A 153 18.22 -17.41 -15.91
N GLN A 154 18.43 -16.11 -15.76
CA GLN A 154 19.64 -15.40 -16.20
C GLN A 154 20.72 -15.27 -15.11
N SER A 155 20.46 -15.75 -13.89
CA SER A 155 21.38 -15.71 -12.74
C SER A 155 22.03 -17.06 -12.49
#